data_AF-R0D1Q6-F1
#
_entry.id   AF-R0D1Q6-F1
#
_cell.length_a   1.000
_cell.length_b   1.000
_cell.length_c   1.000
_cell.angle_alpha   90.00
_cell.angle_beta   90.00
_cell.angle_gamma   90.00
#
_symmetry.space_group_name_H-M   'P 1'
#
loop_
_entity.id
_entity.type
_entity.pdbx_description
1 polymer ?
#
loop_
_entity_poly.entity_id
_entity_poly.type
_entity_poly.pdbx_seq_one_letter_code
_entity_poly.pdbx_strand_id
1 'polypeptide(L)'
;MNAVPDPAEIVAPSDPALYARRRVMGPGVWLWLLTCLLCAILGAGVAWYGPTLFPAKARTAESAVTAAPSPRPPAERLVEAPVETTQTAVAPPAAAADVERLDGRITALEGAQKGVVDAAAAALAVSTLSDAAATSRPFGEELAGLQRVLPPSPDLRALEPLARTGAPTRAGLSAQFQALAGRAASAARDPGADADLLARIRYALSSIVSIRHVGSTKGSTPDAVLARIQNLLEEGDVETAVQALSGLPQATQDVLAPWAAAANRRIDIDRHLSAVRADALAGLSRASRAPVPQDAPLVAAPPAAP
;
A
#
# COMPACT_ATOMS: atom_id res chain seq x y z
N MET A 1 -15.47 3.22 -80.59
CA MET A 1 -14.96 4.59 -80.39
C MET A 1 -14.44 4.68 -78.96
N ASN A 2 -13.13 4.59 -78.79
CA ASN A 2 -12.46 4.79 -77.51
C ASN A 2 -12.35 6.30 -77.27
N ALA A 3 -12.93 6.80 -76.18
CA ALA A 3 -12.63 8.13 -75.67
C ALA A 3 -11.68 7.96 -74.47
N VAL A 4 -10.43 8.36 -74.69
CA VAL A 4 -9.40 8.52 -73.66
C VAL A 4 -9.77 9.74 -72.80
N PRO A 5 -9.69 9.68 -71.46
CA PRO A 5 -9.74 10.89 -70.63
C PRO A 5 -8.42 11.69 -70.72
N ASP A 6 -8.57 12.99 -70.87
CA ASP A 6 -7.55 14.03 -71.05
C ASP A 6 -6.56 14.13 -69.84
N PRO A 7 -5.23 14.23 -70.05
CA PRO A 7 -4.23 14.35 -68.97
C PRO A 7 -4.13 15.72 -68.26
N ALA A 8 -5.07 16.65 -68.48
CA ALA A 8 -4.99 18.02 -67.95
C ALA A 8 -5.56 18.26 -66.54
N GLU A 9 -6.09 17.25 -65.83
CA GLU A 9 -6.70 17.45 -64.49
C GLU A 9 -5.76 17.32 -63.28
N ILE A 10 -4.44 17.20 -63.50
CA ILE A 10 -3.46 17.26 -62.41
C ILE A 10 -3.07 18.74 -62.17
N VAL A 11 -4.03 19.54 -61.71
CA VAL A 11 -3.74 20.86 -61.13
C VAL A 11 -3.78 20.69 -59.62
N ALA A 12 -2.61 20.76 -58.99
CA ALA A 12 -2.46 20.72 -57.55
C ALA A 12 -3.05 22.00 -56.90
N PRO A 13 -4.04 21.89 -56.00
CA PRO A 13 -4.31 22.94 -55.04
C PRO A 13 -3.43 22.64 -53.82
N SER A 14 -2.27 23.27 -53.75
CA SER A 14 -1.46 23.23 -52.53
C SER A 14 -0.98 24.62 -52.22
N ASP A 15 -1.85 25.32 -51.50
CA ASP A 15 -1.50 26.48 -50.71
C ASP A 15 -0.42 26.05 -49.68
N PRO A 16 0.83 26.54 -49.80
CA PRO A 16 1.93 26.13 -48.94
C PRO A 16 1.77 26.63 -47.49
N ALA A 17 0.80 27.52 -47.22
CA ALA A 17 0.54 28.05 -45.89
C ALA A 17 -0.07 27.01 -44.92
N LEU A 18 -0.68 25.93 -45.44
CA LEU A 18 -1.26 24.87 -44.59
C LEU A 18 -0.21 23.92 -43.98
N TYR A 19 1.05 23.98 -44.41
CA TYR A 19 2.16 23.20 -43.86
C TYR A 19 3.06 23.98 -42.89
N ALA A 20 2.68 25.22 -42.54
CA ALA A 20 3.38 25.95 -41.49
C ALA A 20 3.22 25.21 -40.16
N ARG A 21 4.31 24.57 -39.73
CA ARG A 21 4.47 23.79 -38.49
C ARG A 21 3.76 24.53 -37.33
N ARG A 22 2.59 24.05 -36.92
CA ARG A 22 1.89 24.57 -35.74
C ARG A 22 2.84 24.39 -34.55
N ARG A 23 3.36 25.48 -33.99
CA ARG A 23 4.20 25.43 -32.77
C ARG A 23 3.35 24.75 -31.70
N VAL A 24 3.74 23.51 -31.37
CA VAL A 24 2.98 22.61 -30.48
C VAL A 24 3.02 23.04 -29.00
N MET A 25 3.74 24.11 -28.70
CA MET A 25 3.67 24.81 -27.41
C MET A 25 3.25 26.25 -27.68
N GLY A 26 1.96 26.54 -27.49
CA GLY A 26 1.48 27.91 -27.42
C GLY A 26 2.12 28.64 -26.23
N PRO A 27 2.22 29.97 -26.25
CA PRO A 27 2.80 30.76 -25.16
C PRO A 27 2.15 30.47 -23.80
N GLY A 28 0.91 29.99 -23.78
CA GLY A 28 0.22 29.55 -22.56
C GLY A 28 0.84 28.33 -21.87
N VAL A 29 1.40 27.37 -22.61
CA VAL A 29 2.08 26.20 -22.00
C VAL A 29 3.39 26.62 -21.34
N TRP A 30 4.11 27.54 -21.96
CA TRP A 30 5.35 28.10 -21.40
C TRP A 30 5.07 28.98 -20.17
N LEU A 31 3.98 29.77 -20.20
CA LEU A 31 3.53 30.54 -19.05
C LEU A 31 3.15 29.62 -17.87
N TRP A 32 2.40 28.53 -18.14
CA TRP A 32 2.04 27.55 -17.12
C TRP A 32 3.25 26.82 -16.53
N LEU A 33 4.21 26.41 -17.36
CA LEU A 33 5.45 25.79 -16.90
C LEU A 33 6.31 26.75 -16.06
N LEU A 34 6.43 28.02 -16.46
CA LEU A 34 7.12 29.04 -15.66
C LEU A 34 6.41 29.30 -14.32
N THR A 35 5.09 29.34 -14.30
CA THR A 35 4.32 29.46 -13.05
C THR A 35 4.51 28.24 -12.15
N CYS A 36 4.50 27.01 -12.69
CA CYS A 36 4.80 25.80 -11.93
C CYS A 36 6.23 25.80 -11.37
N LEU A 37 7.22 26.24 -12.16
CA LEU A 37 8.61 26.37 -11.71
C LEU A 37 8.74 27.41 -10.60
N LEU A 38 8.09 28.57 -10.75
CA LEU A 38 8.04 29.62 -9.72
C LEU A 38 7.41 29.09 -8.42
N CYS A 39 6.33 28.30 -8.53
CA CYS A 39 5.66 27.68 -7.38
C CYS A 39 6.57 26.66 -6.66
N ALA A 40 7.31 25.85 -7.42
CA ALA A 40 8.28 24.91 -6.87
C ALA A 40 9.47 25.61 -6.18
N ILE A 41 9.97 26.70 -6.76
CA ILE A 41 11.07 27.51 -6.18
C ILE A 41 10.59 28.23 -4.90
N LEU A 42 9.37 28.79 -4.92
CA LEU A 42 8.76 29.40 -3.72
C LEU A 42 8.51 28.36 -2.62
N GLY A 43 7.99 27.18 -2.96
CA GLY A 43 7.78 26.08 -2.01
C GLY A 43 9.08 25.56 -1.40
N ALA A 44 10.14 25.42 -2.20
CA ALA A 44 11.46 25.06 -1.72
C ALA A 44 12.08 26.15 -0.82
N GLY A 45 11.85 27.43 -1.13
CA GLY A 45 12.29 28.56 -0.30
C GLY A 45 11.65 28.58 1.08
N VAL A 46 10.35 28.23 1.20
CA VAL A 46 9.64 28.14 2.49
C VAL A 46 10.16 26.98 3.34
N ALA A 47 10.52 25.84 2.73
CA ALA A 47 11.12 24.71 3.43
C ALA A 47 12.55 25.02 3.94
N TRP A 48 13.28 25.90 3.24
CA TRP A 48 14.66 26.26 3.60
C TRP A 48 14.74 27.40 4.63
N TYR A 49 13.80 28.36 4.61
CA TYR A 49 13.75 29.48 5.56
C TYR A 49 12.78 29.29 6.74
N GLY A 50 11.98 28.21 6.73
CA GLY A 50 11.08 27.83 7.82
C GLY A 50 11.75 27.74 9.22
N PRO A 51 12.97 27.19 9.37
CA PRO A 51 13.60 27.07 10.68
C PRO A 51 14.26 28.38 11.19
N THR A 52 14.29 29.45 10.38
CA THR A 52 14.96 30.71 10.76
C THR A 52 14.01 31.88 11.03
N LEU A 53 12.75 31.80 10.59
CA LEU A 53 11.76 32.87 10.79
C LEU A 53 10.77 32.59 11.93
N PHE A 54 10.73 31.35 12.43
CA PHE A 54 9.99 30.98 13.64
C PHE A 54 10.96 30.35 14.65
N PRO A 55 11.61 31.14 15.53
CA PRO A 55 12.18 30.54 16.72
C PRO A 55 11.05 29.81 17.44
N ALA A 56 11.21 28.50 17.64
CA ALA A 56 10.27 27.70 18.38
C ALA A 56 10.03 28.38 19.72
N LYS A 57 8.84 28.95 19.90
CA LYS A 57 8.37 29.36 21.22
C LYS A 57 8.34 28.07 22.02
N ALA A 58 9.25 27.97 23.00
CA ALA A 58 9.20 26.96 24.02
C ALA A 58 7.74 26.84 24.46
N ARG A 59 7.22 25.63 24.36
CA ARG A 59 5.82 25.32 24.64
C ARG A 59 5.60 25.54 26.15
N THR A 60 5.41 26.79 26.55
CA THR A 60 4.82 27.16 27.82
C THR A 60 3.33 26.85 27.75
N ALA A 61 3.03 25.62 28.13
CA ALA A 61 1.82 25.24 28.84
C ALA A 61 2.33 24.21 29.85
N GLU A 62 2.54 24.49 31.13
CA GLU A 62 1.69 25.26 32.05
C GLU A 62 0.20 25.10 31.72
N SER A 63 -0.21 23.84 31.61
CA SER A 63 -1.34 23.41 32.43
C SER A 63 -0.74 22.75 33.65
N ALA A 64 -0.52 23.57 34.69
CA ALA A 64 -0.45 23.05 36.04
C ALA A 64 -1.80 22.39 36.31
N VAL A 65 -1.88 21.08 36.09
CA VAL A 65 -2.79 20.25 36.88
C VAL A 65 -2.26 20.42 38.29
N THR A 66 -2.94 21.26 39.05
CA THR A 66 -2.88 21.26 40.51
C THR A 66 -3.17 19.83 40.94
N ALA A 67 -2.11 19.05 41.12
CA ALA A 67 -2.13 17.90 42.00
C ALA A 67 -2.34 18.49 43.40
N ALA A 68 -3.61 18.64 43.77
CA ALA A 68 -3.98 18.77 45.16
C ALA A 68 -3.26 17.64 45.91
N PRO A 69 -2.51 17.93 46.97
CA PRO A 69 -1.95 16.88 47.80
C PRO A 69 -3.12 16.05 48.33
N SER A 70 -3.14 14.77 47.99
CA SER A 70 -3.95 13.77 48.67
C SER A 70 -3.77 13.98 50.18
N PRO A 71 -4.86 13.98 50.96
CA PRO A 71 -4.75 14.24 52.39
C PRO A 71 -3.86 13.17 53.02
N ARG A 72 -2.83 13.63 53.74
CA ARG A 72 -2.08 12.82 54.70
C ARG A 72 -3.08 12.15 55.66
N PRO A 73 -2.75 10.95 56.16
CA PRO A 73 -3.55 10.31 57.18
C PRO A 73 -3.66 11.23 58.40
N PRO A 74 -4.81 11.33 59.08
CA PRO A 74 -4.87 12.01 60.35
C PRO A 74 -3.99 11.25 61.35
N ALA A 75 -2.84 11.83 61.70
CA ALA A 75 -2.12 11.49 62.92
C ALA A 75 -3.03 11.81 64.12
N GLU A 76 -3.18 10.82 64.98
CA GLU A 76 -3.30 10.94 66.43
C GLU A 76 -4.20 12.07 66.95
N ARG A 77 -5.49 11.75 67.02
CA ARG A 77 -6.32 12.25 68.14
C ARG A 77 -6.30 11.16 69.21
N LEU A 78 -5.36 11.29 70.16
CA LEU A 78 -5.40 10.57 71.43
C LEU A 78 -6.71 10.95 72.14
N VAL A 79 -7.72 10.10 72.02
CA VAL A 79 -8.83 10.01 72.95
C VAL A 79 -8.74 8.61 73.52
N GLU A 80 -8.11 8.54 74.69
CA GLU A 80 -8.14 7.38 75.56
C GLU A 80 -9.59 7.24 76.07
N ALA A 81 -10.29 6.24 75.55
CA ALA A 81 -11.58 5.80 76.07
C ALA A 81 -11.57 4.26 76.14
N PRO A 82 -12.21 3.67 77.16
CA PRO A 82 -11.86 2.33 77.62
C PRO A 82 -12.21 1.26 76.59
N VAL A 83 -11.32 0.29 76.44
CA VAL A 83 -11.58 -0.99 75.76
C VAL A 83 -12.75 -1.70 76.44
N GLU A 84 -13.95 -1.53 75.91
CA GLU A 84 -14.98 -2.56 75.98
C GLU A 84 -14.76 -3.54 74.84
N THR A 85 -14.33 -4.74 75.21
CA THR A 85 -14.29 -5.91 74.33
C THR A 85 -15.73 -6.27 73.99
N THR A 86 -16.22 -5.84 72.83
CA THR A 86 -17.48 -6.34 72.28
C THR A 86 -17.27 -6.79 70.84
N GLN A 87 -16.94 -8.08 70.75
CA GLN A 87 -17.36 -9.02 69.71
C GLN A 87 -17.00 -8.68 68.25
N THR A 88 -16.21 -9.60 67.69
CA THR A 88 -16.14 -9.93 66.26
C THR A 88 -17.50 -9.84 65.58
N ALA A 89 -17.85 -8.68 65.04
CA ALA A 89 -18.93 -8.53 64.08
C ALA A 89 -18.34 -8.89 62.72
N VAL A 90 -18.59 -10.13 62.29
CA VAL A 90 -18.38 -10.61 60.93
C VAL A 90 -18.94 -9.56 59.96
N ALA A 91 -18.08 -8.96 59.14
CA ALA A 91 -18.51 -8.07 58.07
C ALA A 91 -19.59 -8.80 57.24
N PRO A 92 -20.68 -8.12 56.82
CA PRO A 92 -21.75 -8.79 56.09
C PRO A 92 -21.15 -9.44 54.83
N PRO A 93 -21.53 -10.69 54.50
CA PRO A 93 -20.98 -11.44 53.36
C PRO A 93 -21.11 -10.70 52.03
N ALA A 94 -22.04 -9.74 51.93
CA ALA A 94 -22.21 -8.85 50.80
C ALA A 94 -20.98 -7.98 50.50
N ALA A 95 -20.29 -7.44 51.52
CA ALA A 95 -19.14 -6.56 51.31
C ALA A 95 -17.91 -7.33 50.75
N ALA A 96 -17.71 -8.58 51.16
CA ALA A 96 -16.66 -9.44 50.62
C ALA A 96 -16.93 -9.81 49.15
N ALA A 97 -18.19 -10.14 48.82
CA ALA A 97 -18.60 -10.45 47.45
C ALA A 97 -18.48 -9.24 46.49
N ASP A 98 -18.69 -8.02 46.99
CA ASP A 98 -18.53 -6.80 46.18
C ASP A 98 -17.05 -6.50 45.88
N VAL A 99 -16.14 -6.74 46.84
CA VAL A 99 -14.69 -6.59 46.61
C VAL A 99 -14.19 -7.59 45.58
N GLU A 100 -14.59 -8.87 45.68
CA GLU A 100 -14.23 -9.91 44.71
C GLU A 100 -14.77 -9.56 43.30
N ARG A 101 -16.00 -9.03 43.21
CA ARG A 101 -16.56 -8.54 41.94
C ARG A 101 -15.77 -7.39 41.35
N LEU A 102 -15.35 -6.43 42.18
CA LEU A 102 -14.55 -5.29 41.73
C LEU A 102 -13.16 -5.72 41.26
N ASP A 103 -12.50 -6.63 41.97
CA ASP A 103 -11.20 -7.20 41.58
C ASP A 103 -11.28 -7.94 40.24
N GLY A 104 -12.32 -8.76 40.06
CA GLY A 104 -12.59 -9.42 38.77
C GLY A 104 -12.83 -8.42 37.63
N ARG A 105 -13.53 -7.31 37.90
CA ARG A 105 -13.74 -6.24 36.91
C ARG A 105 -12.45 -5.49 36.59
N ILE A 106 -11.61 -5.20 37.58
CA ILE A 106 -10.30 -4.56 37.37
C ILE A 106 -9.42 -5.46 36.51
N THR A 107 -9.30 -6.74 36.87
CA THR A 107 -8.53 -7.73 36.11
C THR A 107 -9.01 -7.84 34.66
N ALA A 108 -10.34 -7.85 34.44
CA ALA A 108 -10.92 -7.88 33.09
C ALA A 108 -10.61 -6.59 32.30
N LEU A 109 -10.71 -5.41 32.94
CA LEU A 109 -10.40 -4.13 32.31
C LEU A 109 -8.90 -4.00 31.99
N GLU A 110 -8.02 -4.42 32.88
CA GLU A 110 -6.58 -4.45 32.63
C GLU A 110 -6.22 -5.40 31.49
N GLY A 111 -6.84 -6.58 31.44
CA GLY A 111 -6.68 -7.52 30.33
C GLY A 111 -7.16 -6.95 29.00
N ALA A 112 -8.33 -6.31 28.99
CA ALA A 112 -8.87 -5.65 27.79
C ALA A 112 -7.97 -4.49 27.33
N GLN A 113 -7.49 -3.65 28.25
CA GLN A 113 -6.56 -2.56 27.93
C GLN A 113 -5.25 -3.09 27.34
N LYS A 114 -4.65 -4.12 27.95
CA LYS A 114 -3.45 -4.77 27.41
C LYS A 114 -3.71 -5.30 25.98
N GLY A 115 -4.82 -5.99 25.76
CA GLY A 115 -5.19 -6.49 24.43
C GLY A 115 -5.36 -5.38 23.38
N VAL A 116 -5.90 -4.22 23.74
CA VAL A 116 -6.00 -3.06 22.85
C VAL A 116 -4.62 -2.47 22.53
N VAL A 117 -3.74 -2.35 23.55
CA VAL A 117 -2.36 -1.86 23.37
C VAL A 117 -1.56 -2.79 22.44
N ASP A 118 -1.65 -4.11 22.65
CA ASP A 118 -0.97 -5.11 21.82
C ASP A 118 -1.48 -5.08 20.38
N ALA A 119 -2.80 -4.98 20.18
CA ALA A 119 -3.38 -4.88 18.85
C ALA A 119 -3.03 -3.56 18.13
N ALA A 120 -2.89 -2.45 18.88
CA ALA A 120 -2.43 -1.18 18.33
C ALA A 120 -0.94 -1.24 17.94
N ALA A 121 -0.10 -1.86 18.77
CA ALA A 121 1.31 -2.10 18.46
C ALA A 121 1.48 -2.99 17.22
N ALA A 122 0.66 -4.03 17.09
CA ALA A 122 0.57 -4.88 15.90
C ALA A 122 0.22 -4.07 14.65
N ALA A 123 -0.82 -3.24 14.70
CA ALA A 123 -1.23 -2.41 13.57
C ALA A 123 -0.14 -1.41 13.14
N LEU A 124 0.57 -0.82 14.11
CA LEU A 124 1.70 0.07 13.83
C LEU A 124 2.86 -0.68 13.17
N ALA A 125 3.22 -1.86 13.68
CA ALA A 125 4.27 -2.69 13.09
C ALA A 125 3.92 -3.15 11.65
N VAL A 126 2.64 -3.41 11.37
CA VAL A 126 2.19 -3.69 9.99
C VAL A 126 2.32 -2.46 9.10
N SER A 127 2.08 -1.25 9.62
CA SER A 127 2.29 -0.01 8.87
C SER A 127 3.77 0.17 8.52
N THR A 128 4.68 -0.01 9.47
CA THR A 128 6.12 0.14 9.21
C THR A 128 6.62 -0.91 8.22
N LEU A 129 6.14 -2.16 8.33
CA LEU A 129 6.42 -3.21 7.33
C LEU A 129 5.87 -2.82 5.96
N SER A 130 4.68 -2.22 5.90
CA SER A 130 4.06 -1.81 4.64
C SER A 130 4.86 -0.71 3.94
N ASP A 131 5.35 0.27 4.70
CA ASP A 131 6.16 1.36 4.16
C ASP A 131 7.51 0.84 3.65
N ALA A 132 8.15 -0.08 4.37
CA ALA A 132 9.39 -0.70 3.93
C ALA A 132 9.19 -1.54 2.66
N ALA A 133 8.15 -2.39 2.64
CA ALA A 133 7.80 -3.23 1.49
C ALA A 133 7.37 -2.43 0.25
N ALA A 134 6.86 -1.21 0.42
CA ALA A 134 6.53 -0.32 -0.70
C ALA A 134 7.76 0.17 -1.47
N THR A 135 8.95 0.09 -0.86
CA THR A 135 10.22 0.41 -1.53
C THR A 135 10.73 -0.77 -2.37
N SER A 136 11.85 -0.56 -3.08
CA SER A 136 12.54 -1.63 -3.80
C SER A 136 13.52 -2.43 -2.95
N ARG A 137 13.66 -2.10 -1.66
CA ARG A 137 14.70 -2.66 -0.78
C ARG A 137 14.21 -3.94 -0.09
N PRO A 138 15.13 -4.83 0.33
CA PRO A 138 14.80 -5.87 1.30
C PRO A 138 14.23 -5.25 2.59
N PHE A 139 13.30 -5.96 3.22
CA PHE A 139 12.53 -5.51 4.40
C PHE A 139 12.49 -6.58 5.51
N GLY A 140 13.55 -7.39 5.61
CA GLY A 140 13.63 -8.50 6.56
C GLY A 140 13.67 -8.07 8.02
N GLU A 141 14.25 -6.90 8.33
CA GLU A 141 14.31 -6.39 9.71
C GLU A 141 12.92 -6.02 10.24
N GLU A 142 12.13 -5.36 9.39
CA GLU A 142 10.76 -4.97 9.70
C GLU A 142 9.86 -6.20 9.86
N LEU A 143 10.05 -7.23 9.02
CA LEU A 143 9.34 -8.50 9.15
C LEU A 143 9.67 -9.21 10.48
N ALA A 144 10.95 -9.23 10.87
CA ALA A 144 11.38 -9.80 12.16
C ALA A 144 10.87 -8.99 13.35
N GLY A 145 10.70 -7.67 13.20
CA GLY A 145 9.99 -6.82 14.16
C GLY A 145 8.53 -7.24 14.33
N LEU A 146 7.82 -7.42 13.21
CA LEU A 146 6.42 -7.80 13.22
C LEU A 146 6.18 -9.20 13.81
N GLN A 147 7.04 -10.18 13.49
CA GLN A 147 6.95 -11.55 14.00
C GLN A 147 7.12 -11.66 15.53
N ARG A 148 7.66 -10.63 16.20
CA ARG A 148 7.74 -10.58 17.66
C ARG A 148 6.44 -10.13 18.32
N VAL A 149 5.56 -9.48 17.58
CA VAL A 149 4.31 -8.89 18.08
C VAL A 149 3.09 -9.69 17.63
N LEU A 150 3.11 -10.23 16.41
CA LEU A 150 2.01 -11.02 15.87
C LEU A 150 2.25 -12.53 16.04
N PRO A 151 1.18 -13.31 16.25
CA PRO A 151 1.27 -14.77 16.16
C PRO A 151 1.70 -15.20 14.75
N PRO A 152 2.41 -16.32 14.62
CA PRO A 152 2.86 -16.83 13.32
C PRO A 152 1.65 -17.15 12.42
N SER A 153 1.68 -16.66 11.18
CA SER A 153 0.65 -16.90 10.17
C SER A 153 1.26 -17.50 8.89
N PRO A 154 0.47 -18.15 8.01
CA PRO A 154 0.97 -18.59 6.72
C PRO A 154 1.50 -17.42 5.86
N ASP A 155 0.83 -16.26 5.89
CA ASP A 155 1.24 -15.07 5.13
C ASP A 155 2.57 -14.48 5.63
N LEU A 156 2.81 -14.46 6.95
CA LEU A 156 4.09 -14.02 7.51
C LEU A 156 5.25 -14.94 7.10
N ARG A 157 5.00 -16.25 7.01
CA ARG A 157 5.99 -17.22 6.52
C ARG A 157 6.25 -17.08 5.03
N ALA A 158 5.20 -16.82 4.24
CA ALA A 158 5.33 -16.60 2.80
C ALA A 158 6.12 -15.31 2.47
N LEU A 159 6.03 -14.29 3.33
CA LEU A 159 6.80 -13.04 3.19
C LEU A 159 8.31 -13.21 3.46
N GLU A 160 8.74 -14.22 4.21
CA GLU A 160 10.15 -14.39 4.61
C GLU A 160 11.15 -14.54 3.45
N PRO A 161 10.93 -15.41 2.44
CA PRO A 161 11.79 -15.41 1.25
C PRO A 161 11.70 -14.11 0.45
N LEU A 162 10.52 -13.50 0.37
CA LEU A 162 10.29 -12.28 -0.39
C LEU A 162 10.98 -11.06 0.25
N ALA A 163 11.00 -10.99 1.59
CA ALA A 163 11.61 -9.91 2.36
C ALA A 163 13.12 -9.82 2.21
N ARG A 164 13.79 -10.95 1.93
CA ARG A 164 15.24 -11.01 1.70
C ARG A 164 15.64 -10.42 0.35
N THR A 165 14.78 -10.56 -0.65
CA THR A 165 15.06 -10.07 -2.01
C THR A 165 14.46 -8.68 -2.26
N GLY A 166 13.29 -8.41 -1.70
CA GLY A 166 12.45 -7.28 -2.10
C GLY A 166 11.89 -7.44 -3.52
N ALA A 167 11.20 -6.41 -3.99
CA ALA A 167 10.73 -6.34 -5.37
C ALA A 167 10.75 -4.89 -5.87
N PRO A 168 10.95 -4.65 -7.17
CA PRO A 168 10.86 -3.29 -7.71
C PRO A 168 9.49 -2.66 -7.43
N THR A 169 9.44 -1.34 -7.23
CA THR A 169 8.16 -0.61 -7.10
C THR A 169 7.33 -0.73 -8.38
N ARG A 170 6.02 -0.45 -8.30
CA ARG A 170 5.13 -0.46 -9.49
C ARG A 170 5.64 0.47 -10.59
N ALA A 171 6.05 1.69 -10.22
CA ALA A 171 6.70 2.61 -11.14
C ALA A 171 8.02 2.07 -11.69
N GLY A 172 8.82 1.40 -10.86
CA GLY A 172 10.05 0.74 -11.29
C GLY A 172 9.79 -0.42 -12.26
N LEU A 173 8.72 -1.18 -12.09
CA LEU A 173 8.31 -2.24 -13.03
C LEU A 173 7.86 -1.66 -14.37
N SER A 174 7.09 -0.58 -14.37
CA SER A 174 6.70 0.14 -15.58
C SER A 174 7.91 0.66 -16.35
N ALA A 175 8.85 1.32 -15.66
CA ALA A 175 10.08 1.82 -16.28
C ALA A 175 10.96 0.69 -16.86
N GLN A 176 11.11 -0.42 -16.13
CA GLN A 176 11.84 -1.59 -16.62
C GLN A 176 11.17 -2.21 -17.84
N PHE A 177 9.84 -2.29 -17.86
CA PHE A 177 9.10 -2.81 -19.00
C PHE A 177 9.32 -1.93 -20.24
N GLN A 178 9.23 -0.61 -20.11
CA GLN A 178 9.49 0.32 -21.21
C GLN A 178 10.88 0.12 -21.83
N ALA A 179 11.90 -0.09 -20.99
CA ALA A 179 13.25 -0.36 -21.47
C ALA A 179 13.36 -1.71 -22.22
N LEU A 180 12.53 -2.70 -21.87
CA LEU A 180 12.51 -4.02 -22.50
C LEU A 180 11.57 -4.11 -23.71
N ALA A 181 10.55 -3.26 -23.80
CA ALA A 181 9.47 -3.35 -24.78
C ALA A 181 9.98 -3.38 -26.23
N GLY A 182 10.96 -2.52 -26.57
CA GLY A 182 11.56 -2.50 -27.90
C GLY A 182 12.28 -3.80 -28.26
N ARG A 183 13.04 -4.37 -27.32
CA ARG A 183 13.70 -5.68 -27.50
C ARG A 183 12.69 -6.82 -27.60
N ALA A 184 11.66 -6.79 -26.76
CA ALA A 184 10.59 -7.77 -26.74
C ALA A 184 9.80 -7.77 -28.07
N ALA A 185 9.52 -6.58 -28.61
CA ALA A 185 8.87 -6.40 -29.92
C ALA A 185 9.74 -6.92 -31.07
N SER A 186 11.06 -6.67 -31.03
CA SER A 186 11.99 -7.23 -32.01
C SER A 186 12.05 -8.76 -31.95
N ALA A 187 12.08 -9.34 -30.75
CA ALA A 187 12.06 -10.80 -30.56
C ALA A 187 10.76 -11.43 -31.07
N ALA A 188 9.62 -10.72 -31.02
CA ALA A 188 8.36 -11.19 -31.58
C ALA A 188 8.37 -11.34 -33.10
N ARG A 189 9.28 -10.64 -33.78
CA ARG A 189 9.41 -10.61 -35.25
C ARG A 189 10.55 -11.49 -35.75
N ASP A 190 11.40 -12.01 -34.86
CA ASP A 190 12.49 -12.90 -35.23
C ASP A 190 11.90 -14.30 -35.53
N PRO A 191 12.03 -14.82 -36.77
CA PRO A 191 11.53 -16.14 -37.12
C PRO A 191 12.30 -17.29 -36.44
N GLY A 192 13.28 -17.01 -35.58
CA GLY A 192 14.05 -17.99 -34.84
C GLY A 192 15.24 -18.53 -35.64
N ALA A 193 16.24 -19.07 -34.94
CA ALA A 193 17.47 -19.62 -35.55
C ALA A 193 17.22 -20.86 -36.42
N ASP A 194 16.08 -21.54 -36.25
CA ASP A 194 15.69 -22.75 -37.00
C ASP A 194 14.93 -22.44 -38.32
N ALA A 195 14.72 -21.16 -38.64
CA ALA A 195 14.15 -20.78 -39.92
C ALA A 195 15.20 -20.93 -41.02
N ASP A 196 15.03 -21.97 -41.84
CA ASP A 196 15.79 -22.24 -43.06
C ASP A 196 16.11 -20.92 -43.78
N LEU A 197 17.36 -20.73 -44.22
CA LEU A 197 17.80 -19.49 -44.87
C LEU A 197 16.89 -19.11 -46.07
N LEU A 198 16.30 -20.11 -46.72
CA LEU A 198 15.26 -19.98 -47.75
C LEU A 198 13.92 -19.41 -47.22
N ALA A 199 13.50 -19.77 -46.01
CA ALA A 199 12.32 -19.20 -45.35
C ALA A 199 12.56 -17.74 -44.91
N ARG A 200 13.79 -17.37 -44.54
CA ARG A 200 14.15 -15.97 -44.24
C ARG A 200 14.10 -15.10 -45.51
N ILE A 201 14.56 -15.62 -46.64
CA ILE A 201 14.50 -14.92 -47.94
C ILE A 201 13.05 -14.81 -48.43
N ARG A 202 12.22 -15.87 -48.29
CA ARG A 202 10.78 -15.79 -48.63
C ARG A 202 10.03 -14.80 -47.74
N TYR A 203 10.37 -14.73 -46.45
CA TYR A 203 9.78 -13.79 -45.51
C TYR A 203 10.15 -12.34 -45.87
N ALA A 204 11.42 -12.09 -46.20
CA ALA A 204 11.90 -10.78 -46.68
C ALA A 204 11.26 -10.34 -48.01
N LEU A 205 10.95 -11.28 -48.92
CA LEU A 205 10.17 -10.97 -50.12
C LEU A 205 8.68 -10.71 -49.82
N SER A 206 8.09 -11.40 -48.83
CA SER A 206 6.68 -11.22 -48.45
C SER A 206 6.43 -9.96 -47.60
N SER A 207 7.43 -9.47 -46.86
CA SER A 207 7.32 -8.26 -46.05
C SER A 207 7.20 -6.99 -46.89
N ILE A 208 7.53 -7.05 -48.19
CA ILE A 208 7.37 -5.94 -49.14
C ILE A 208 5.90 -5.76 -49.57
N VAL A 209 5.06 -6.79 -49.43
CA VAL A 209 3.61 -6.76 -49.73
C VAL A 209 2.76 -6.57 -48.47
N SER A 210 3.33 -6.73 -47.27
CA SER A 210 2.65 -6.46 -46.00
C SER A 210 2.61 -4.96 -45.67
N ILE A 211 2.17 -4.15 -46.64
CA ILE A 211 1.98 -2.71 -46.50
C ILE A 211 0.59 -2.47 -45.88
N ARG A 212 0.61 -1.91 -44.66
CA ARG A 212 -0.50 -1.19 -43.98
C ARG A 212 -1.59 -2.04 -43.30
N HIS A 213 -1.22 -2.79 -42.26
CA HIS A 213 -2.10 -2.99 -41.08
C HIS A 213 -1.51 -2.40 -39.78
N VAL A 214 -0.54 -1.49 -39.91
CA VAL A 214 -0.03 -0.68 -38.80
C VAL A 214 -1.03 0.44 -38.49
N GLY A 215 -2.13 0.09 -37.83
CA GLY A 215 -3.18 1.06 -37.51
C GLY A 215 -4.30 0.53 -36.63
N SER A 216 -4.09 -0.56 -35.90
CA SER A 216 -5.08 -1.04 -34.95
C SER A 216 -4.40 -1.56 -33.70
N THR A 217 -4.39 -0.70 -32.69
CA THR A 217 -4.33 -1.07 -31.25
C THR A 217 -5.51 -1.97 -30.82
N LYS A 218 -6.34 -2.44 -31.78
CA LYS A 218 -7.46 -3.36 -31.64
C LYS A 218 -7.18 -4.80 -32.15
N GLY A 219 -5.92 -5.18 -32.34
CA GLY A 219 -5.53 -6.53 -32.80
C GLY A 219 -4.91 -7.39 -31.70
N SER A 220 -4.92 -8.71 -31.89
CA SER A 220 -4.16 -9.70 -31.10
C SER A 220 -2.69 -9.80 -31.53
N THR A 221 -2.12 -8.74 -32.12
CA THR A 221 -0.73 -8.73 -32.56
C THR A 221 0.20 -8.58 -31.34
N PRO A 222 1.43 -9.13 -31.39
CA PRO A 222 2.38 -9.03 -30.27
C PRO A 222 2.64 -7.58 -29.85
N ASP A 223 2.77 -6.65 -30.81
CA ASP A 223 2.96 -5.23 -30.54
C ASP A 223 1.75 -4.60 -29.81
N ALA A 224 0.52 -4.99 -30.16
CA ALA A 224 -0.69 -4.50 -29.50
C ALA A 224 -0.81 -5.06 -28.07
N VAL A 225 -0.39 -6.30 -27.83
CA VAL A 225 -0.35 -6.90 -26.49
C VAL A 225 0.72 -6.19 -25.63
N LEU A 226 1.92 -5.94 -26.16
CA LEU A 226 2.96 -5.18 -25.46
C LEU A 226 2.50 -3.75 -25.09
N ALA A 227 1.83 -3.05 -26.01
CA ALA A 227 1.26 -1.74 -25.72
C ALA A 227 0.16 -1.79 -24.65
N ARG A 228 -0.68 -2.83 -24.65
CA ARG A 228 -1.70 -3.04 -23.60
C ARG A 228 -1.05 -3.28 -22.24
N ILE A 229 -0.01 -4.10 -22.18
CA ILE A 229 0.74 -4.35 -20.94
C ILE A 229 1.30 -3.04 -20.41
N GLN A 230 1.89 -2.21 -21.28
CA GLN A 230 2.41 -0.91 -20.86
C GLN A 230 1.33 0.00 -20.25
N ASN A 231 0.16 0.08 -20.89
CA ASN A 231 -0.96 0.87 -20.35
C ASN A 231 -1.42 0.34 -18.97
N LEU A 232 -1.56 -0.97 -18.82
CA LEU A 232 -1.91 -1.60 -17.54
C LEU A 232 -0.88 -1.26 -16.44
N LEU A 233 0.41 -1.24 -16.78
CA LEU A 233 1.47 -0.86 -15.83
C LEU A 233 1.45 0.62 -15.46
N GLU A 234 1.06 1.51 -16.39
CA GLU A 234 0.86 2.94 -16.11
C GLU A 234 -0.36 3.18 -15.20
N GLU A 235 -1.40 2.36 -15.33
CA GLU A 235 -2.56 2.32 -14.43
C GLU A 235 -2.24 1.65 -13.08
N GLY A 236 -1.08 1.00 -12.98
CA GLY A 236 -0.63 0.30 -11.78
C GLY A 236 -1.17 -1.12 -11.63
N ASP A 237 -1.86 -1.66 -12.64
CA ASP A 237 -2.36 -3.04 -12.68
C ASP A 237 -1.27 -4.01 -13.16
N VAL A 238 -0.39 -4.37 -12.24
CA VAL A 238 0.71 -5.30 -12.50
C VAL A 238 0.21 -6.75 -12.68
N GLU A 239 -0.88 -7.14 -12.04
CA GLU A 239 -1.38 -8.51 -12.09
C GLU A 239 -1.97 -8.85 -13.46
N THR A 240 -2.83 -7.98 -14.00
CA THR A 240 -3.37 -8.15 -15.35
C THR A 240 -2.27 -8.00 -16.40
N ALA A 241 -1.28 -7.12 -16.18
CA ALA A 241 -0.12 -6.97 -17.05
C ALA A 241 0.69 -8.27 -17.18
N VAL A 242 0.94 -8.97 -16.07
CA VAL A 242 1.64 -10.26 -16.09
C VAL A 242 0.81 -11.34 -16.80
N GLN A 243 -0.50 -11.39 -16.57
CA GLN A 243 -1.38 -12.36 -17.23
C GLN A 243 -1.38 -12.19 -18.76
N ALA A 244 -1.34 -10.95 -19.25
CA ALA A 244 -1.31 -10.64 -20.67
C ALA A 244 -0.04 -11.13 -21.39
N LEU A 245 1.05 -11.45 -20.67
CA LEU A 245 2.26 -12.04 -21.26
C LEU A 245 2.00 -13.39 -21.93
N SER A 246 1.03 -14.17 -21.42
CA SER A 246 0.69 -15.49 -21.96
C SER A 246 0.22 -15.46 -23.42
N GLY A 247 -0.26 -14.31 -23.89
CA GLY A 247 -0.66 -14.10 -25.29
C GLY A 247 0.49 -13.74 -26.24
N LEU A 248 1.73 -13.62 -25.74
CA LEU A 248 2.90 -13.28 -26.54
C LEU A 248 3.62 -14.51 -27.08
N PRO A 249 4.35 -14.41 -28.21
CA PRO A 249 5.24 -15.48 -28.69
C PRO A 249 6.31 -15.85 -27.66
N GLN A 250 6.76 -17.11 -27.66
CA GLN A 250 7.74 -17.62 -26.68
C GLN A 250 9.02 -16.77 -26.63
N ALA A 251 9.58 -16.39 -27.79
CA ALA A 251 10.78 -15.56 -27.87
C ALA A 251 10.62 -14.20 -27.14
N THR A 252 9.41 -13.62 -27.17
CA THR A 252 9.10 -12.39 -26.44
C THR A 252 8.97 -12.65 -24.94
N GLN A 253 8.32 -13.76 -24.55
CA GLN A 253 8.20 -14.14 -23.15
C GLN A 253 9.58 -14.38 -22.51
N ASP A 254 10.51 -15.01 -23.24
CA ASP A 254 11.87 -15.28 -22.76
C ASP A 254 12.64 -13.98 -22.46
N VAL A 255 12.49 -12.96 -23.31
CA VAL A 255 13.08 -11.63 -23.08
C VAL A 255 12.49 -10.96 -21.83
N LEU A 256 11.20 -11.17 -21.58
CA LEU A 256 10.47 -10.57 -20.45
C LEU A 256 10.51 -11.42 -19.19
N ALA A 257 11.04 -12.64 -19.22
CA ALA A 257 11.01 -13.58 -18.09
C ALA A 257 11.63 -13.01 -16.80
N PRO A 258 12.78 -12.30 -16.81
CA PRO A 258 13.33 -11.69 -15.61
C PRO A 258 12.42 -10.60 -15.02
N TRP A 259 11.76 -9.83 -15.90
CA TRP A 259 10.80 -8.80 -15.51
C TRP A 259 9.53 -9.43 -14.92
N ALA A 260 8.99 -10.47 -15.56
CA ALA A 260 7.82 -11.20 -15.10
C ALA A 260 8.06 -11.82 -13.71
N ALA A 261 9.24 -12.39 -13.47
CA ALA A 261 9.62 -12.90 -12.16
C ALA A 261 9.65 -11.79 -11.08
N ALA A 262 10.13 -10.59 -11.43
CA ALA A 262 10.12 -9.45 -10.53
C ALA A 262 8.70 -8.90 -10.26
N ALA A 263 7.85 -8.88 -11.29
CA ALA A 263 6.45 -8.49 -11.19
C ALA A 263 5.65 -9.46 -10.31
N ASN A 264 5.83 -10.77 -10.49
CA ASN A 264 5.21 -11.79 -9.63
C ASN A 264 5.62 -11.64 -8.17
N ARG A 265 6.90 -11.39 -7.87
CA ARG A 265 7.33 -11.10 -6.49
C ARG A 265 6.61 -9.90 -5.89
N ARG A 266 6.41 -8.82 -6.68
CA ARG A 266 5.65 -7.64 -6.22
C ARG A 266 4.19 -8.01 -5.92
N ILE A 267 3.55 -8.79 -6.79
CA ILE A 267 2.17 -9.27 -6.59
C ILE A 267 2.07 -10.11 -5.30
N ASP A 268 3.00 -11.03 -5.09
CA ASP A 268 3.00 -11.90 -3.90
C ASP A 268 3.22 -11.10 -2.61
N ILE A 269 4.15 -10.14 -2.61
CA ILE A 269 4.37 -9.24 -1.47
C ILE A 269 3.08 -8.47 -1.16
N ASP A 270 2.49 -7.84 -2.16
CA ASP A 270 1.30 -7.00 -1.99
C ASP A 270 0.11 -7.85 -1.47
N ARG A 271 -0.04 -9.08 -1.98
CA ARG A 271 -1.07 -10.03 -1.55
C ARG A 271 -0.92 -10.41 -0.09
N HIS A 272 0.23 -10.95 0.31
CA HIS A 272 0.44 -11.39 1.70
C HIS A 272 0.42 -10.23 2.69
N LEU A 273 0.97 -9.07 2.30
CA LEU A 273 0.92 -7.87 3.13
C LEU A 273 -0.52 -7.39 3.34
N SER A 274 -1.37 -7.45 2.31
CA SER A 274 -2.78 -7.09 2.43
C SER A 274 -3.54 -8.00 3.39
N ALA A 275 -3.25 -9.31 3.37
CA ALA A 275 -3.83 -10.28 4.30
C ALA A 275 -3.41 -10.00 5.75
N VAL A 276 -2.10 -9.81 5.99
CA VAL A 276 -1.56 -9.47 7.31
C VAL A 276 -2.16 -8.17 7.85
N ARG A 277 -2.37 -7.17 6.99
CA ARG A 277 -3.03 -5.91 7.37
C ARG A 277 -4.50 -6.11 7.74
N ALA A 278 -5.23 -6.91 6.97
CA ALA A 278 -6.62 -7.23 7.27
C ALA A 278 -6.74 -7.95 8.62
N ASP A 279 -5.85 -8.91 8.90
CA ASP A 279 -5.82 -9.65 10.16
C ASP A 279 -5.50 -8.74 11.36
N ALA A 280 -4.52 -7.84 11.23
CA ALA A 280 -4.18 -6.89 12.28
C ALA A 280 -5.35 -5.93 12.60
N LEU A 281 -6.02 -5.40 11.57
CA LEU A 281 -7.21 -4.56 11.73
C LEU A 281 -8.38 -5.32 12.35
N ALA A 282 -8.59 -6.58 11.94
CA ALA A 282 -9.59 -7.45 12.54
C ALA A 282 -9.29 -7.72 14.02
N GLY A 283 -8.02 -7.96 14.36
CA GLY A 283 -7.53 -8.07 15.74
C GLY A 283 -7.84 -6.84 16.58
N LEU A 284 -7.51 -5.65 16.07
CA LEU A 284 -7.79 -4.38 16.73
C LEU A 284 -9.30 -4.16 16.95
N SER A 285 -10.12 -4.45 15.94
CA SER A 285 -11.58 -4.30 16.04
C SER A 285 -12.22 -5.24 17.07
N ARG A 286 -11.63 -6.45 17.26
CA ARG A 286 -12.07 -7.40 18.29
C ARG A 286 -11.64 -6.93 19.67
N ALA A 287 -10.39 -6.48 19.81
CA ALA A 287 -9.87 -5.95 21.07
C ALA A 287 -10.68 -4.72 21.55
N SER A 288 -11.05 -3.82 20.63
CA SER A 288 -11.84 -2.63 20.95
C SER A 288 -13.31 -2.92 21.30
N ARG A 289 -13.85 -4.07 20.86
CA ARG A 289 -15.25 -4.48 21.13
C ARG A 289 -15.39 -5.43 22.31
N ALA A 290 -14.28 -5.85 22.95
CA ALA A 290 -14.33 -6.77 24.07
C ALA A 290 -15.24 -6.19 25.17
N PRO A 291 -16.36 -6.87 25.50
CA PRO A 291 -17.34 -6.32 26.42
C PRO A 291 -16.74 -6.17 27.81
N VAL A 292 -16.93 -5.00 28.42
CA VAL A 292 -16.80 -4.84 29.87
C VAL A 292 -17.85 -5.76 30.49
N PRO A 293 -17.51 -6.63 31.46
CA PRO A 293 -18.51 -7.42 32.16
C PRO A 293 -19.52 -6.46 32.81
N GLN A 294 -20.71 -6.35 32.22
CA GLN A 294 -21.85 -5.66 32.79
C GLN A 294 -22.79 -6.71 33.37
N ASP A 295 -22.98 -6.61 34.69
CA ASP A 295 -24.03 -7.19 35.50
C ASP A 295 -24.35 -8.67 35.26
N ALA A 296 -23.69 -9.55 36.01
CA ALA A 296 -24.31 -10.82 36.37
C ALA A 296 -25.58 -10.50 37.19
N PRO A 297 -26.76 -11.03 36.84
CA PRO A 297 -28.00 -10.72 37.54
C PRO A 297 -27.88 -11.15 39.00
N LEU A 298 -28.39 -10.30 39.90
CA LEU A 298 -28.58 -10.60 41.31
C LEU A 298 -29.23 -11.98 41.43
N VAL A 299 -28.48 -12.98 41.90
CA VAL A 299 -29.06 -14.25 42.32
C VAL A 299 -30.07 -13.89 43.40
N ALA A 300 -31.35 -14.03 43.06
CA ALA A 300 -32.46 -13.76 43.95
C ALA A 300 -32.27 -14.56 45.23
N ALA A 301 -32.24 -13.86 46.37
CA ALA A 301 -32.22 -14.49 47.68
C ALA A 301 -33.39 -15.47 47.80
N PRO A 302 -33.19 -16.70 48.31
CA PRO A 302 -34.29 -17.63 48.51
C PRO A 302 -35.31 -17.01 49.49
N PRO A 303 -36.62 -17.21 49.25
CA PRO A 303 -37.64 -16.67 50.15
C PRO A 303 -37.48 -17.29 51.53
N ALA A 304 -37.45 -16.44 52.56
CA ALA A 304 -37.47 -16.87 53.96
C ALA A 304 -38.74 -17.72 54.19
N ALA A 305 -38.54 -18.97 54.61
CA ALA A 305 -39.60 -19.87 55.00
C ALA A 305 -40.22 -19.43 56.34
N PRO A 306 -41.53 -19.67 56.57
CA PRO A 306 -42.27 -19.17 57.73
C PRO A 306 -41.88 -19.83 59.06
#